data_AF-A0A9E2J323-F1
#
_entry.id   AF-A0A9E2J323-F1
#
_cell.length_a   1.000
_cell.length_b   1.000
_cell.length_c   1.000
_cell.angle_alpha   90.00
_cell.angle_beta   90.00
_cell.angle_gamma   90.00
#
_symmetry.space_group_name_H-M   'P 1'
#
loop_
_entity.id
_entity.type
_entity.pdbx_description
1 polymer ?
#
loop_
_entity_poly.entity_id
_entity_poly.type
_entity_poly.pdbx_seq_one_letter_code
_entity_poly.pdbx_strand_id
1 'polypeptide(L)'
;MNKKLIVRSILGILIFIFSSLFWLSLSTALNDGSPWLQKSLWSLAAFLFLGVGSGLAYLMEDRNILFYGLPLLIILPALMFLKEDLTSGLVLAIAFLFLVFAAGRADFEKKLRTKFVSWVILKKGYGPFITAIALIVTLFFYFAPFTQSLGQKVSVPRPLFDAIVEPVMSILLPLAMPAGQNLESLPSEFYRQQAEMMDKLYLSTNEELASAWQAFKEWLPMGMSVSLFFTFKIVGTFLSWLMILAVWLIFRILLWSGVIKIEKVATEKEVIIM
;
A
#
# COMPACT_ATOMS: atom_id res chain seq x y z
N MET A 1 -3.89 12.33 -40.00
CA MET A 1 -4.03 12.39 -38.53
C MET A 1 -2.69 12.06 -37.88
N ASN A 2 -2.22 12.85 -36.91
CA ASN A 2 -0.90 12.65 -36.29
C ASN A 2 -0.90 11.38 -35.43
N LYS A 3 -0.28 10.30 -35.89
CA LYS A 3 -0.23 8.99 -35.19
C LYS A 3 0.26 9.13 -33.74
N LYS A 4 1.20 10.05 -33.47
CA LYS A 4 1.72 10.32 -32.12
C LYS A 4 0.61 10.82 -31.19
N LEU A 5 -0.27 11.71 -31.67
CA LEU A 5 -1.38 12.23 -30.88
C LEU A 5 -2.39 11.12 -30.51
N ILE A 6 -2.71 10.23 -31.45
CA ILE A 6 -3.64 9.12 -31.21
C ILE A 6 -3.12 8.21 -30.11
N VAL A 7 -1.86 7.77 -30.22
CA VAL A 7 -1.24 6.86 -29.24
C VAL A 7 -1.22 7.50 -27.85
N ARG A 8 -0.92 8.80 -27.78
CA ARG A 8 -0.97 9.57 -26.53
C ARG A 8 -2.35 9.62 -25.91
N SER A 9 -3.37 9.94 -26.71
CA SER A 9 -4.76 10.00 -26.23
C SER A 9 -5.22 8.65 -25.72
N ILE A 10 -4.92 7.57 -26.45
CA ILE A 10 -5.23 6.19 -26.03
C ILE A 10 -4.55 5.87 -24.69
N LEU A 11 -3.26 6.20 -24.56
CA LEU A 11 -2.51 5.92 -23.34
C LEU A 11 -3.03 6.73 -22.14
N GLY A 12 -3.34 8.01 -22.34
CA GLY A 12 -3.94 8.87 -21.30
C GLY A 12 -5.30 8.37 -20.83
N ILE A 13 -6.18 7.98 -21.78
CA ILE A 13 -7.48 7.37 -21.48
C ILE A 13 -7.30 6.08 -20.70
N LEU A 14 -6.37 5.22 -21.12
CA LEU A 14 -6.09 3.94 -20.46
C LEU A 14 -5.58 4.14 -19.02
N ILE A 15 -4.66 5.08 -18.79
CA ILE A 15 -4.20 5.45 -17.44
C ILE A 15 -5.36 5.96 -16.59
N PHE A 16 -6.21 6.83 -17.14
CA PHE A 16 -7.37 7.36 -16.42
C PHE A 16 -8.37 6.26 -16.04
N ILE A 17 -8.69 5.35 -16.97
CA ILE A 17 -9.59 4.21 -16.72
C ILE A 17 -9.02 3.31 -15.62
N PHE A 18 -7.75 2.87 -15.74
CA PHE A 18 -7.15 2.00 -14.73
C PHE A 18 -6.94 2.67 -13.38
N SER A 19 -6.66 3.98 -13.36
CA SER A 19 -6.66 4.77 -12.13
C SER A 19 -8.04 4.75 -11.48
N SER A 20 -9.09 5.03 -12.25
CA SER A 20 -10.47 5.06 -11.76
C SER A 20 -10.91 3.68 -11.23
N LEU A 21 -10.61 2.61 -11.95
CA LEU A 21 -10.86 1.23 -11.51
C LEU A 21 -10.07 0.86 -10.26
N PHE A 22 -8.81 1.28 -10.17
CA PHE A 22 -7.97 1.04 -9.01
C PHE A 22 -8.57 1.67 -7.75
N TRP A 23 -8.91 2.97 -7.80
CA TRP A 23 -9.47 3.69 -6.65
C TRP A 23 -10.88 3.23 -6.30
N LEU A 24 -11.73 2.92 -7.28
CA LEU A 24 -13.06 2.36 -7.06
C LEU A 24 -12.97 0.99 -6.36
N SER A 25 -12.13 0.09 -6.88
CA SER A 25 -11.96 -1.26 -6.31
C SER A 25 -11.33 -1.20 -4.93
N LEU A 26 -10.40 -0.27 -4.69
CA LEU A 26 -9.79 -0.08 -3.37
C LEU A 26 -10.80 0.47 -2.36
N SER A 27 -11.55 1.51 -2.74
CA SER A 27 -12.57 2.13 -1.88
C SER A 27 -13.63 1.10 -1.49
N THR A 28 -14.12 0.31 -2.44
CA THR A 28 -15.10 -0.75 -2.16
C THR A 28 -14.52 -1.89 -1.32
N ALA A 29 -13.22 -2.23 -1.49
CA ALA A 29 -12.56 -3.23 -0.64
C ALA A 29 -12.44 -2.77 0.82
N LEU A 30 -12.21 -1.47 1.05
CA LEU A 30 -12.04 -0.90 2.38
C LEU A 30 -13.37 -0.55 3.08
N ASN A 31 -14.39 -0.17 2.31
CA ASN A 31 -15.65 0.36 2.86
C ASN A 31 -16.79 -0.68 2.96
N ASP A 32 -16.89 -1.62 2.01
CA ASP A 32 -18.10 -2.46 1.90
C ASP A 32 -17.96 -3.85 2.55
N GLY A 33 -16.81 -4.18 3.13
CA GLY A 33 -16.57 -5.49 3.74
C GLY A 33 -16.49 -6.66 2.73
N SER A 34 -17.04 -7.82 3.11
CA SER A 34 -16.93 -9.09 2.35
C SER A 34 -17.58 -8.98 0.95
N PRO A 35 -16.97 -9.49 -0.14
CA PRO A 35 -15.71 -10.24 -0.21
C PRO A 35 -14.48 -9.33 -0.41
N TRP A 36 -13.88 -8.87 0.69
CA TRP A 36 -12.76 -7.93 0.70
C TRP A 36 -11.54 -8.44 -0.08
N LEU A 37 -11.27 -9.76 -0.02
CA LEU A 37 -10.13 -10.37 -0.71
C LEU A 37 -10.24 -10.25 -2.23
N GLN A 38 -11.41 -10.56 -2.79
CA GLN A 38 -11.65 -10.47 -4.23
C GLN A 38 -11.51 -9.02 -4.71
N LYS A 39 -12.09 -8.07 -3.98
CA LYS A 39 -11.99 -6.63 -4.30
C LYS A 39 -10.55 -6.12 -4.19
N SER A 40 -9.77 -6.62 -3.23
CA SER A 40 -8.35 -6.31 -3.08
C SER A 40 -7.51 -6.85 -4.23
N LEU A 41 -7.80 -8.07 -4.71
CA LEU A 41 -7.14 -8.65 -5.88
C LEU A 41 -7.44 -7.87 -7.17
N TRP A 42 -8.68 -7.42 -7.36
CA TRP A 42 -9.05 -6.54 -8.47
C TRP A 42 -8.33 -5.19 -8.42
N SER A 43 -8.22 -4.60 -7.23
CA SER A 43 -7.46 -3.37 -7.02
C SER A 43 -5.98 -3.58 -7.36
N LEU A 44 -5.37 -4.69 -6.92
CA LEU A 44 -4.00 -5.05 -7.27
C LEU A 44 -3.81 -5.22 -8.78
N ALA A 45 -4.74 -5.89 -9.47
CA ALA A 45 -4.68 -6.04 -10.92
C ALA A 45 -4.77 -4.68 -11.62
N ALA A 46 -5.72 -3.83 -11.25
CA ALA A 46 -5.86 -2.48 -11.79
C ALA A 46 -4.61 -1.62 -11.54
N PHE A 47 -4.00 -1.75 -10.35
CA PHE A 47 -2.73 -1.10 -10.01
C PHE A 47 -1.58 -1.55 -10.92
N LEU A 48 -1.48 -2.85 -11.22
CA LEU A 48 -0.47 -3.37 -12.14
C LEU A 48 -0.64 -2.76 -13.54
N PHE A 49 -1.86 -2.73 -14.07
CA PHE A 49 -2.13 -2.11 -15.38
C PHE A 49 -1.90 -0.59 -15.37
N LEU A 50 -2.25 0.10 -14.29
CA LEU A 50 -1.94 1.52 -14.11
C LEU A 50 -0.43 1.76 -14.12
N GLY A 51 0.33 0.93 -13.40
CA GLY A 51 1.78 0.96 -13.38
C GLY A 51 2.36 0.76 -14.76
N VAL A 52 1.85 -0.22 -15.53
CA VAL A 52 2.27 -0.48 -16.91
C VAL A 52 1.97 0.72 -17.82
N GLY A 53 0.76 1.27 -17.78
CA GLY A 53 0.38 2.45 -18.55
C GLY A 53 1.29 3.65 -18.23
N SER A 54 1.56 3.88 -16.94
CA SER A 54 2.44 4.97 -16.49
C SER A 54 3.89 4.78 -16.95
N GLY A 55 4.41 3.54 -16.89
CA GLY A 55 5.75 3.24 -17.38
C GLY A 55 5.89 3.39 -18.89
N LEU A 56 4.89 2.97 -19.66
CA LEU A 56 4.86 3.23 -21.10
C LEU A 56 4.84 4.73 -21.39
N ALA A 57 4.07 5.51 -20.61
CA ALA A 57 4.06 6.97 -20.74
C ALA A 57 5.45 7.56 -20.47
N TYR A 58 6.16 7.08 -19.44
CA TYR A 58 7.54 7.52 -19.15
C TYR A 58 8.52 7.23 -20.30
N LEU A 59 8.35 6.13 -21.02
CA LEU A 59 9.22 5.77 -22.14
C LEU A 59 8.88 6.50 -23.44
N MET A 60 7.58 6.73 -23.70
CA MET A 60 7.08 7.16 -25.00
C MET A 60 6.83 8.67 -25.11
N GLU A 61 6.56 9.34 -23.99
CA GLU A 61 6.23 10.74 -24.01
C GLU A 61 7.49 11.60 -24.01
N ASP A 62 7.51 12.67 -24.82
CA ASP A 62 8.64 13.62 -24.89
C ASP A 62 8.25 15.03 -24.47
N ARG A 63 6.93 15.33 -24.43
CA ARG A 63 6.45 16.67 -24.07
C ARG A 63 6.25 16.77 -22.56
N ASN A 64 6.91 17.76 -21.97
CA ASN A 64 6.79 18.10 -20.54
C ASN A 64 5.33 18.23 -20.07
N ILE A 65 4.45 18.84 -20.88
CA ILE A 65 3.03 19.07 -20.52
C ILE A 65 2.32 17.75 -20.20
N LEU A 66 2.55 16.70 -21.00
CA LEU A 66 1.88 15.41 -20.81
C LEU A 66 2.48 14.61 -19.66
N PHE A 67 3.77 14.82 -19.38
CA PHE A 67 4.43 14.26 -18.19
C PHE A 67 3.86 14.82 -16.88
N TYR A 68 3.58 16.11 -16.82
CA TYR A 68 2.95 16.74 -15.65
C TYR A 68 1.44 16.52 -15.56
N GLY A 69 0.79 16.18 -16.68
CA GLY A 69 -0.61 15.75 -16.70
C GLY A 69 -0.84 14.36 -16.08
N LEU A 70 0.14 13.47 -16.13
CA LEU A 70 0.02 12.11 -15.59
C LEU A 70 -0.29 12.06 -14.09
N PRO A 71 0.40 12.83 -13.22
CA PRO A 71 0.00 12.98 -11.81
C PRO A 71 -1.48 13.35 -11.62
N LEU A 72 -2.01 14.27 -12.42
CA LEU A 72 -3.42 14.67 -12.35
C LEU A 72 -4.36 13.53 -12.75
N LEU A 73 -4.05 12.79 -13.82
CA LEU A 73 -4.85 11.64 -14.25
C LEU A 73 -4.92 10.53 -13.18
N ILE A 74 -3.92 10.44 -12.31
CA ILE A 74 -3.88 9.48 -11.21
C ILE A 74 -4.65 9.99 -9.99
N ILE A 75 -4.46 11.26 -9.62
CA ILE A 75 -5.04 11.84 -8.39
C ILE A 75 -6.50 12.24 -8.57
N LEU A 76 -6.92 12.73 -9.74
CA LEU A 76 -8.30 13.18 -9.95
C LEU A 76 -9.33 12.09 -9.63
N PRO A 77 -9.20 10.85 -10.13
CA PRO A 77 -10.13 9.80 -9.73
C PRO A 77 -10.03 9.45 -8.24
N ALA A 78 -8.86 9.55 -7.62
CA ALA A 78 -8.70 9.31 -6.18
C ALA A 78 -9.54 10.28 -5.34
N LEU A 79 -9.58 11.57 -5.73
CA LEU A 79 -10.40 12.59 -5.08
C LEU A 79 -11.90 12.24 -5.11
N MET A 80 -12.40 11.66 -6.21
CA MET A 80 -13.82 11.30 -6.34
C MET A 80 -14.27 10.22 -5.35
N PHE A 81 -13.33 9.41 -4.84
CA PHE A 81 -13.62 8.31 -3.91
C PHE A 81 -13.17 8.57 -2.48
N LEU A 82 -12.41 9.64 -2.24
CA LEU A 82 -11.95 10.03 -0.92
C LEU A 82 -13.01 10.91 -0.25
N LYS A 83 -13.40 10.61 0.99
CA LYS A 83 -14.20 11.55 1.79
C LYS A 83 -13.29 12.70 2.22
N GLU A 84 -13.62 13.92 1.82
CA GLU A 84 -12.73 15.07 1.94
C GLU A 84 -12.61 15.60 3.39
N ASP A 85 -11.37 15.84 3.81
CA ASP A 85 -10.96 16.60 5.00
C ASP A 85 -9.72 17.43 4.63
N LEU A 86 -9.50 18.58 5.24
CA LEU A 86 -8.37 19.47 4.93
C LEU A 86 -7.02 18.77 5.07
N THR A 87 -6.90 17.88 6.07
CA THR A 87 -5.68 17.09 6.32
C THR A 87 -5.33 16.16 5.15
N SER A 88 -6.36 15.65 4.46
CA SER A 88 -6.17 14.75 3.32
C SER A 88 -5.62 15.49 2.10
N GLY A 89 -5.96 16.78 1.95
CA GLY A 89 -5.41 17.65 0.93
C GLY A 89 -3.88 17.80 1.00
N LEU A 90 -3.31 17.87 2.20
CA LEU A 90 -1.85 17.97 2.39
C LEU A 90 -1.14 16.68 1.95
N VAL A 91 -1.65 15.52 2.35
CA VAL A 91 -1.08 14.22 1.96
C VAL A 91 -1.18 14.02 0.44
N LEU A 92 -2.29 14.43 -0.17
CA LEU A 92 -2.46 14.40 -1.62
C LEU A 92 -1.50 15.35 -2.34
N ALA A 93 -1.25 16.55 -1.80
CA ALA A 93 -0.26 17.46 -2.35
C ALA A 93 1.16 16.86 -2.30
N ILE A 94 1.53 16.22 -1.19
CA ILE A 94 2.82 15.50 -1.09
C ILE A 94 2.87 14.35 -2.10
N ALA A 95 1.81 13.55 -2.22
CA ALA A 95 1.75 12.47 -3.20
C ALA A 95 1.86 13.00 -4.64
N PHE A 96 1.21 14.13 -4.96
CA PHE A 96 1.33 14.81 -6.24
C PHE A 96 2.78 15.20 -6.52
N LEU A 97 3.48 15.81 -5.56
CA LEU A 97 4.89 16.15 -5.69
C LEU A 97 5.75 14.91 -5.95
N PHE A 98 5.49 13.78 -5.30
CA PHE A 98 6.19 12.53 -5.58
C PHE A 98 5.91 11.97 -6.98
N LEU A 99 4.68 12.11 -7.50
CA LEU A 99 4.35 11.71 -8.88
C LEU A 99 5.03 12.62 -9.91
N VAL A 100 5.05 13.94 -9.67
CA VAL A 100 5.79 14.91 -10.49
C VAL A 100 7.29 14.60 -10.46
N PHE A 101 7.83 14.29 -9.28
CA PHE A 101 9.23 13.90 -9.12
C PHE A 101 9.54 12.57 -9.81
N ALA A 102 8.63 11.58 -9.79
CA ALA A 102 8.74 10.33 -10.54
C ALA A 102 8.88 10.59 -12.05
N ALA A 103 7.96 11.40 -12.58
CA ALA A 103 7.96 11.84 -13.97
C ALA A 103 9.26 12.56 -14.34
N GLY A 104 9.67 13.54 -13.53
CA GLY A 104 10.90 14.31 -13.76
C GLY A 104 12.16 13.45 -13.71
N ARG A 105 12.24 12.48 -12.79
CA ARG A 105 13.38 11.54 -12.69
C ARG A 105 13.47 10.63 -13.91
N ALA A 106 12.33 10.14 -14.42
CA ALA A 106 12.31 9.33 -15.62
C ALA A 106 12.74 10.14 -16.86
N ASP A 107 12.21 11.35 -17.02
CA ASP A 107 12.55 12.22 -18.16
C ASP A 107 14.02 12.68 -18.12
N PHE A 108 14.54 13.05 -16.93
CA PHE A 108 15.94 13.39 -16.75
C PHE A 108 16.87 12.23 -17.15
N GLU A 109 16.57 11.01 -16.69
CA GLU A 109 17.35 9.82 -17.03
C GLU A 109 17.29 9.50 -18.53
N LYS A 110 16.14 9.73 -19.16
CA LYS A 110 15.96 9.58 -20.61
C LYS A 110 16.83 10.58 -21.39
N LYS A 111 16.91 11.84 -20.97
CA LYS A 111 17.68 12.91 -21.63
C LYS A 111 19.19 12.79 -21.42
N LEU A 112 19.65 12.31 -20.26
CA LEU A 112 21.07 12.20 -19.93
C LEU A 112 21.81 11.14 -20.77
N ARG A 113 21.09 10.10 -21.20
CA ARG A 113 21.69 8.92 -21.83
C ARG A 113 21.78 9.05 -23.35
N THR A 114 22.94 8.67 -23.89
CA THR A 114 23.16 8.51 -25.34
C THR A 114 22.52 7.23 -25.90
N LYS A 115 22.40 6.19 -25.06
CA LYS A 115 21.74 4.93 -25.40
C LYS A 115 20.48 4.76 -24.57
N PHE A 116 19.36 4.54 -25.25
CA PHE A 116 18.07 4.29 -24.60
C PHE A 116 18.08 2.94 -23.87
N VAL A 117 17.91 2.96 -22.55
CA VAL A 117 17.83 1.76 -21.71
C VAL A 117 16.59 1.87 -20.82
N SER A 118 15.49 1.25 -21.27
CA SER A 118 14.17 1.36 -20.61
C SER A 118 14.19 0.93 -19.15
N TRP A 119 14.90 -0.15 -18.82
CA TRP A 119 15.02 -0.65 -17.44
C TRP A 119 15.51 0.42 -16.46
N VAL A 120 16.53 1.19 -16.84
CA VAL A 120 17.12 2.19 -15.94
C VAL A 120 16.18 3.39 -15.77
N ILE A 121 15.58 3.85 -16.86
CA ILE A 121 14.59 4.95 -16.84
C ILE A 121 13.42 4.60 -15.93
N LEU A 122 12.84 3.41 -16.11
CA LEU A 122 11.71 2.94 -15.32
C LEU A 122 12.07 2.76 -13.84
N LYS A 123 13.23 2.19 -13.52
CA LYS A 123 13.68 2.01 -12.13
C LYS A 123 13.80 3.35 -11.40
N LYS A 124 14.22 4.42 -12.08
CA LYS A 124 14.31 5.77 -11.51
C LYS A 124 12.95 6.43 -11.32
N GLY A 125 12.01 6.20 -12.24
CA GLY A 125 10.64 6.73 -12.14
C GLY A 125 9.78 5.98 -11.10
N TYR A 126 9.82 4.64 -11.08
CA TYR A 126 8.91 3.87 -10.23
C TYR A 126 9.18 4.02 -8.72
N GLY A 127 10.41 4.32 -8.31
CA GLY A 127 10.72 4.52 -6.88
C GLY A 127 9.81 5.57 -6.23
N PRO A 128 9.82 6.83 -6.70
CA PRO A 128 8.91 7.87 -6.22
C PRO A 128 7.43 7.59 -6.53
N PHE A 129 7.11 6.99 -7.68
CA PHE A 129 5.73 6.63 -8.04
C PHE A 129 5.09 5.71 -6.99
N ILE A 130 5.79 4.64 -6.61
CA ILE A 130 5.32 3.71 -5.57
C ILE A 130 5.16 4.43 -4.22
N THR A 131 6.05 5.37 -3.89
CA THR A 131 5.90 6.19 -2.67
C THR A 131 4.60 7.00 -2.71
N ALA A 132 4.31 7.67 -3.83
CA ALA A 132 3.10 8.45 -3.97
C ALA A 132 1.83 7.59 -3.84
N ILE A 133 1.79 6.45 -4.55
CA ILE A 133 0.63 5.56 -4.46
C ILE A 133 0.48 4.99 -3.05
N ALA A 134 1.57 4.59 -2.40
CA ALA A 134 1.52 4.13 -1.01
C ALA A 134 0.95 5.20 -0.07
N LEU A 135 1.37 6.46 -0.19
CA LEU A 135 0.81 7.57 0.59
C LEU A 135 -0.71 7.69 0.39
N ILE A 136 -1.18 7.70 -0.85
CA ILE A 136 -2.61 7.84 -1.15
C ILE A 136 -3.38 6.62 -0.62
N VAL A 137 -2.89 5.38 -0.82
CA VAL A 137 -3.55 4.18 -0.28
C VAL A 137 -3.63 4.22 1.24
N THR A 138 -2.58 4.68 1.92
CA THR A 138 -2.61 4.82 3.38
C THR A 138 -3.54 5.92 3.86
N LEU A 139 -3.73 6.96 3.05
CA LEU A 139 -4.74 7.99 3.31
C LEU A 139 -6.15 7.41 3.22
N PHE A 140 -6.45 6.63 2.18
CA PHE A 140 -7.71 5.88 2.06
C PHE A 140 -7.93 4.96 3.26
N PHE A 141 -6.90 4.22 3.66
CA PHE A 141 -6.98 3.32 4.81
C PHE A 141 -7.22 4.08 6.12
N TYR A 142 -6.51 5.19 6.36
CA TYR A 142 -6.70 6.02 7.55
C TYR A 142 -8.15 6.47 7.70
N PHE A 143 -8.76 6.95 6.62
CA PHE A 143 -10.15 7.45 6.63
C PHE A 143 -11.22 6.36 6.45
N ALA A 144 -10.84 5.10 6.28
CA ALA A 144 -11.79 4.01 6.15
C ALA A 144 -12.57 3.79 7.47
N PRO A 145 -13.89 3.54 7.43
CA PRO A 145 -14.69 3.26 8.63
C PRO A 145 -14.15 2.09 9.46
N PHE A 146 -13.59 1.09 8.79
CA PHE A 146 -12.94 -0.04 9.45
C PHE A 146 -11.78 0.39 10.34
N THR A 147 -10.87 1.23 9.84
CA THR A 147 -9.71 1.68 10.60
C THR A 147 -10.12 2.56 11.78
N GLN A 148 -11.15 3.38 11.59
CA GLN A 148 -11.70 4.22 12.65
C GLN A 148 -12.42 3.40 13.74
N SER A 149 -12.94 2.22 13.41
CA SER A 149 -13.59 1.32 14.38
C SER A 149 -12.61 0.41 15.14
N LEU A 150 -11.38 0.20 14.64
CA LEU A 150 -10.34 -0.59 15.33
C LEU A 150 -10.00 -0.06 16.73
N GLY A 151 -10.21 1.24 16.99
CA GLY A 151 -10.01 1.84 18.31
C GLY A 151 -11.15 1.61 19.30
N GLN A 152 -12.29 1.02 18.92
CA GLN A 152 -13.47 0.99 19.79
C GLN A 152 -13.49 -0.17 20.79
N LYS A 153 -12.96 -1.33 20.45
CA LYS A 153 -12.80 -2.48 21.37
C LYS A 153 -11.53 -3.24 21.01
N VAL A 154 -10.51 -3.09 21.84
CA VAL A 154 -9.34 -3.96 21.81
C VAL A 154 -9.52 -4.99 22.92
N SER A 155 -9.70 -6.25 22.53
CA SER A 155 -9.75 -7.38 23.44
C SER A 155 -8.68 -8.37 23.03
N VAL A 156 -7.93 -8.89 24.00
CA VAL A 156 -6.99 -9.98 23.76
C VAL A 156 -7.78 -11.21 23.32
N PRO A 157 -7.45 -11.83 22.17
CA PRO A 157 -8.11 -13.08 21.78
C PRO A 157 -7.94 -14.14 22.86
N ARG A 158 -9.04 -14.79 23.27
CA ARG A 158 -9.02 -15.77 24.37
C ARG A 158 -7.93 -16.85 24.23
N PRO A 159 -7.70 -17.45 23.05
CA PRO A 159 -6.63 -18.44 22.89
C PRO A 159 -5.21 -17.89 23.19
N LEU A 160 -4.96 -16.62 22.90
CA LEU A 160 -3.68 -15.98 23.20
C LEU A 160 -3.52 -15.72 24.70
N PHE A 161 -4.60 -15.29 25.36
CA PHE A 161 -4.62 -15.13 26.81
C PHE A 161 -4.36 -16.46 27.52
N ASP A 162 -5.09 -17.51 27.15
CA ASP A 162 -4.95 -18.84 27.75
C ASP A 162 -3.51 -19.36 27.57
N ALA A 163 -2.93 -19.22 26.37
CA ALA A 163 -1.55 -19.64 26.09
C ALA A 163 -0.48 -18.94 26.95
N ILE A 164 -0.76 -17.72 27.43
CA ILE A 164 0.16 -16.95 28.28
C ILE A 164 -0.05 -17.27 29.75
N VAL A 165 -1.32 -17.36 30.17
CA VAL A 165 -1.69 -17.43 31.59
C VAL A 165 -1.70 -18.86 32.11
N GLU A 166 -2.06 -19.85 31.30
CA GLU A 166 -2.10 -21.26 31.69
C GLU A 166 -0.75 -21.79 32.20
N PRO A 167 0.41 -21.50 31.55
CA PRO A 167 1.72 -21.87 32.10
C PRO A 167 1.99 -21.25 33.46
N VAL A 168 1.64 -19.96 33.66
CA VAL A 168 1.83 -19.27 34.94
C VAL A 168 0.97 -19.91 36.02
N MET A 169 -0.29 -20.20 35.70
CA MET A 169 -1.22 -20.83 36.64
C MET A 169 -0.77 -22.25 37.02
N SER A 170 -0.30 -23.04 36.05
CA SER A 170 0.20 -24.39 36.32
C SER A 170 1.42 -24.42 37.26
N ILE A 171 2.20 -23.33 37.34
CA ILE A 171 3.31 -23.18 38.29
C ILE A 171 2.81 -22.67 39.65
N LEU A 172 1.91 -21.69 39.66
CA LEU A 172 1.41 -21.07 40.89
C LEU A 172 0.49 -22.01 41.69
N LEU A 173 -0.32 -22.82 41.03
CA LEU A 173 -1.28 -23.71 41.66
C LEU A 173 -0.63 -24.74 42.59
N PRO A 174 0.41 -25.50 42.18
CA PRO A 174 1.14 -26.39 43.07
C PRO A 174 1.77 -25.68 44.27
N LEU A 175 2.24 -24.44 44.11
CA LEU A 175 2.87 -23.65 45.17
C LEU A 175 1.85 -23.17 46.23
N ALA A 176 0.59 -23.01 45.85
CA ALA A 176 -0.49 -22.61 46.74
C ALA A 176 -1.13 -23.79 47.49
N MET A 177 -0.80 -25.04 47.13
CA MET A 177 -1.37 -26.23 47.75
C MET A 177 -0.59 -26.69 49.00
N PRO A 178 -1.27 -27.28 50.01
CA PRO A 178 -0.59 -27.91 51.14
C PRO A 178 0.33 -29.05 50.67
N ALA A 179 1.50 -29.17 51.29
CA ALA A 179 2.46 -30.21 50.95
C ALA A 179 1.84 -31.62 51.04
N GLY A 180 1.93 -32.39 49.95
CA GLY A 180 1.47 -33.79 49.88
C GLY A 180 0.14 -34.03 49.18
N GLN A 181 -0.54 -33.00 48.67
CA GLN A 181 -1.72 -33.19 47.80
C GLN A 181 -1.33 -33.24 46.31
N ASN A 182 -1.88 -34.22 45.58
CA ASN A 182 -1.69 -34.36 44.14
C ASN A 182 -2.84 -33.66 43.38
N LEU A 183 -2.51 -32.97 42.28
CA LEU A 183 -3.49 -32.25 41.45
C LEU A 183 -4.65 -33.15 40.97
N GLU A 184 -4.37 -34.41 40.69
CA GLU A 184 -5.37 -35.38 40.19
C GLU A 184 -6.41 -35.78 41.24
N SER A 185 -6.14 -35.52 42.53
CA SER A 185 -7.04 -35.84 43.64
C SER A 185 -7.98 -34.70 44.03
N LEU A 186 -7.91 -33.56 43.32
CA LEU A 186 -8.71 -32.38 43.65
C LEU A 186 -10.19 -32.59 43.28
N PRO A 187 -11.13 -32.07 44.09
CA PRO A 187 -12.55 -32.11 43.77
C PRO A 187 -12.86 -31.41 42.45
N SER A 188 -13.89 -31.88 41.73
CA SER A 188 -14.36 -31.24 40.49
C SER A 188 -14.76 -29.76 40.67
N GLU A 189 -15.15 -29.37 41.88
CA GLU A 189 -15.42 -27.98 42.26
C GLU A 189 -14.19 -27.07 42.14
N PHE A 190 -12.99 -27.60 42.37
CA PHE A 190 -11.74 -26.84 42.25
C PHE A 190 -11.47 -26.42 40.80
N TYR A 191 -11.66 -27.33 39.84
CA TYR A 191 -11.51 -27.01 38.41
C TYR A 191 -12.52 -25.96 37.94
N ARG A 192 -13.74 -25.97 38.50
CA ARG A 192 -14.73 -24.91 38.24
C ARG A 192 -14.28 -23.57 38.79
N GLN A 193 -13.80 -23.53 40.03
CA GLN A 193 -13.27 -22.30 40.63
C GLN A 193 -12.05 -21.76 39.86
N GLN A 194 -11.18 -22.64 39.36
CA GLN A 194 -10.04 -22.26 38.52
C GLN A 194 -10.52 -21.63 37.20
N ALA A 195 -11.49 -22.24 36.52
CA ALA A 195 -12.05 -21.69 35.29
C ALA A 195 -12.73 -20.33 35.53
N GLU A 196 -13.51 -20.18 36.60
CA GLU A 196 -14.11 -18.91 36.99
C GLU A 196 -13.07 -17.84 37.31
N MET A 197 -11.98 -18.20 37.97
CA MET A 197 -10.87 -17.29 38.25
C MET A 197 -10.17 -16.88 36.95
N MET A 198 -9.92 -17.80 36.02
CA MET A 198 -9.33 -17.50 34.70
C MET A 198 -10.23 -16.56 33.90
N ASP A 199 -11.55 -16.74 33.96
CA ASP A 199 -12.50 -15.84 33.33
C ASP A 199 -12.49 -14.45 33.98
N LYS A 200 -12.44 -14.37 35.31
CA LYS A 200 -12.31 -13.09 36.01
C LYS A 200 -11.00 -12.38 35.67
N LEU A 201 -9.88 -13.11 35.61
CA LEU A 201 -8.59 -12.58 35.20
C LEU A 201 -8.63 -12.08 33.75
N TYR A 202 -9.26 -12.83 32.84
CA TYR A 202 -9.43 -12.42 31.45
C TYR A 202 -10.25 -11.12 31.34
N LEU A 203 -11.37 -11.03 32.06
CA LEU A 203 -12.22 -9.84 32.06
C LEU A 203 -11.48 -8.64 32.66
N SER A 204 -10.85 -8.81 33.83
CA SER A 204 -10.06 -7.76 34.49
C SER A 204 -8.89 -7.28 33.63
N THR A 205 -8.16 -8.22 33.00
CA THR A 205 -7.04 -7.89 32.11
C THR A 205 -7.53 -7.10 30.90
N ASN A 206 -8.68 -7.48 30.31
CA ASN A 206 -9.24 -6.72 29.20
C ASN A 206 -9.81 -5.36 29.63
N GLU A 207 -10.32 -5.22 30.85
CA GLU A 207 -10.78 -3.94 31.39
C GLU A 207 -9.61 -2.97 31.64
N GLU A 208 -8.55 -3.44 32.30
CA GLU A 208 -7.32 -2.67 32.50
C GLU A 208 -6.65 -2.34 31.15
N LEU A 209 -6.58 -3.32 30.25
CA LEU A 209 -6.06 -3.09 28.90
C LEU A 209 -6.91 -2.05 28.18
N ALA A 210 -8.24 -2.14 28.23
CA ALA A 210 -9.12 -1.16 27.60
C ALA A 210 -8.92 0.26 28.18
N SER A 211 -8.71 0.37 29.49
CA SER A 211 -8.40 1.64 30.16
C SER A 211 -7.06 2.21 29.69
N ALA A 212 -5.98 1.40 29.71
CA ALA A 212 -4.67 1.79 29.22
C ALA A 212 -4.71 2.15 27.71
N TRP A 213 -5.51 1.41 26.94
CA TRP A 213 -5.66 1.61 25.51
C TRP A 213 -6.45 2.87 25.15
N GLN A 214 -7.27 3.39 26.06
CA GLN A 214 -8.05 4.59 25.83
C GLN A 214 -7.15 5.80 25.52
N ALA A 215 -5.97 5.90 26.13
CA ALA A 215 -4.98 6.94 25.85
C ALA A 215 -4.35 6.84 24.44
N PHE A 216 -4.31 5.64 23.86
CA PHE A 216 -3.72 5.37 22.54
C PHE A 216 -4.76 5.27 21.42
N LYS A 217 -6.05 5.27 21.77
CA LYS A 217 -7.17 5.08 20.84
C LYS A 217 -7.12 6.04 19.64
N GLU A 218 -6.76 7.30 19.88
CA GLU A 218 -6.65 8.32 18.84
C GLU A 218 -5.45 8.10 17.90
N TRP A 219 -4.37 7.51 18.40
CA TRP A 219 -3.12 7.30 17.66
C TRP A 219 -3.08 5.99 16.88
N LEU A 220 -3.95 5.04 17.22
CA LEU A 220 -3.95 3.70 16.62
C LEU A 220 -4.19 3.73 15.09
N PRO A 221 -5.20 4.46 14.55
CA PRO A 221 -5.35 4.62 13.12
C PRO A 221 -4.10 5.16 12.44
N MET A 222 -3.43 6.13 13.07
CA MET A 222 -2.18 6.71 12.54
C MET A 222 -1.05 5.67 12.51
N GLY A 223 -0.83 4.94 13.62
CA GLY A 223 0.21 3.91 13.70
C GLY A 223 0.00 2.78 12.69
N MET A 224 -1.25 2.35 12.50
CA MET A 224 -1.62 1.35 11.49
C MET A 224 -1.39 1.87 10.07
N SER A 225 -1.77 3.10 9.76
CA SER A 225 -1.52 3.72 8.45
C SER A 225 -0.03 3.88 8.16
N VAL A 226 0.78 4.29 9.14
CA VAL A 226 2.25 4.37 8.97
C VAL A 226 2.84 2.99 8.71
N SER A 227 2.41 1.96 9.46
CA SER A 227 2.86 0.58 9.26
C SER A 227 2.47 0.05 7.87
N LEU A 228 1.25 0.36 7.44
CA LEU A 228 0.73 0.00 6.13
C LEU A 228 1.51 0.71 5.01
N PHE A 229 1.95 1.95 5.21
CA PHE A 229 2.75 2.69 4.24
C PHE A 229 4.08 1.98 3.97
N PHE A 230 4.80 1.59 5.03
CA PHE A 230 6.05 0.85 4.88
C PHE A 230 5.82 -0.54 4.28
N THR A 231 4.73 -1.21 4.65
CA THR A 231 4.32 -2.49 4.04
C THR A 231 4.13 -2.35 2.53
N PHE A 232 3.33 -1.36 2.08
CA PHE A 232 3.15 -1.08 0.66
C PHE A 232 4.45 -0.62 -0.01
N LYS A 233 5.36 0.03 0.71
CA LYS A 233 6.65 0.43 0.13
C LYS A 233 7.54 -0.79 -0.16
N ILE A 234 7.58 -1.76 0.76
CA ILE A 234 8.32 -3.01 0.58
C ILE A 234 7.69 -3.84 -0.54
N VAL A 235 6.40 -4.14 -0.42
CA VAL A 235 5.66 -4.93 -1.43
C VAL A 235 5.68 -4.24 -2.80
N GLY A 236 5.46 -2.93 -2.83
CA GLY A 236 5.49 -2.11 -4.03
C GLY A 236 6.85 -2.11 -4.72
N THR A 237 7.95 -2.32 -4.00
CA THR A 237 9.28 -2.50 -4.61
C THR A 237 9.33 -3.79 -5.43
N PHE A 238 8.79 -4.90 -4.93
CA PHE A 238 8.67 -6.14 -5.70
C PHE A 238 7.70 -6.00 -6.88
N LEU A 239 6.54 -5.37 -6.66
CA LEU A 239 5.57 -5.11 -7.73
C LEU A 239 6.15 -4.23 -8.84
N SER A 240 7.02 -3.27 -8.48
CA SER A 240 7.68 -2.41 -9.46
C SER A 240 8.54 -3.22 -10.45
N TRP A 241 9.17 -4.32 -10.01
CA TRP A 241 9.95 -5.16 -10.92
C TRP A 241 9.06 -5.88 -11.93
N LEU A 242 7.89 -6.35 -11.48
CA LEU A 242 6.89 -6.96 -12.35
C LEU A 242 6.34 -5.94 -13.37
N MET A 243 6.05 -4.72 -12.92
CA MET A 243 5.64 -3.63 -13.81
C MET A 243 6.74 -3.30 -14.83
N ILE A 244 8.00 -3.18 -14.41
CA ILE A 244 9.12 -2.89 -15.30
C ILE A 244 9.26 -4.00 -16.36
N LEU A 245 9.16 -5.26 -15.97
CA LEU A 245 9.21 -6.40 -16.89
C LEU A 245 8.07 -6.34 -17.91
N ALA A 246 6.85 -6.09 -17.44
CA ALA A 246 5.67 -5.98 -18.30
C ALA A 246 5.77 -4.79 -19.28
N VAL A 247 6.18 -3.62 -18.81
CA VAL A 247 6.42 -2.44 -19.66
C VAL A 247 7.52 -2.72 -20.68
N TRP A 248 8.61 -3.37 -20.26
CA TRP A 248 9.69 -3.73 -21.16
C TRP A 248 9.20 -4.67 -22.27
N LEU A 249 8.40 -5.68 -21.93
CA LEU A 249 7.83 -6.62 -22.90
C LEU A 249 6.91 -5.90 -23.89
N ILE A 250 5.96 -5.11 -23.41
CA ILE A 250 5.01 -4.37 -24.26
C ILE A 250 5.75 -3.37 -25.14
N PHE A 251 6.73 -2.65 -24.59
CA PHE A 251 7.54 -1.72 -25.36
C PHE A 251 8.32 -2.44 -26.48
N ARG A 252 8.86 -3.63 -26.22
CA ARG A 252 9.51 -4.46 -27.26
C ARG A 252 8.54 -4.87 -28.36
N ILE A 253 7.32 -5.28 -28.01
CA ILE A 253 6.28 -5.62 -28.97
C ILE A 253 5.92 -4.41 -29.83
N LEU A 254 5.79 -3.22 -29.23
CA LEU A 254 5.49 -1.96 -29.94
C LEU A 254 6.61 -1.51 -30.88
N LEU A 255 7.87 -1.77 -30.52
CA LEU A 255 9.01 -1.57 -31.42
C LEU A 255 9.00 -2.56 -32.57
N TRP A 256 8.74 -3.83 -32.29
CA TRP A 256 8.72 -4.88 -33.31
C TRP A 256 7.59 -4.69 -34.33
N SER A 257 6.42 -4.23 -33.88
CA SER A 257 5.29 -3.90 -34.76
C SER A 257 5.47 -2.59 -35.55
N GLY A 258 6.54 -1.83 -35.29
CA GLY A 258 6.81 -0.56 -35.96
C GLY A 258 5.88 0.59 -35.54
N VAL A 259 5.07 0.41 -34.49
CA VAL A 259 4.24 1.48 -33.89
C VAL A 259 5.14 2.57 -33.31
N ILE A 260 6.28 2.18 -32.74
CA ILE A 260 7.30 3.08 -32.21
C ILE A 260 8.59 2.88 -33.00
N LYS A 261 9.29 3.98 -33.32
CA LYS A 261 10.62 3.96 -33.92
C LYS A 261 11.59 4.70 -33.01
N ILE A 262 12.78 4.12 -32.82
CA ILE A 262 13.88 4.78 -32.11
C ILE A 262 14.66 5.57 -33.15
N GLU A 263 14.58 6.90 -33.09
CA GLU A 263 15.39 7.79 -33.92
C GLU A 263 16.77 7.94 -33.28
N LYS A 264 17.82 7.64 -34.05
CA LYS A 264 19.20 7.87 -33.63
C LYS A 264 19.57 9.30 -34.01
N VAL A 265 19.63 10.18 -33.03
CA VAL A 265 20.06 11.57 -33.23
C VAL A 265 21.53 11.67 -32.83
N ALA A 266 22.40 12.00 -33.78
CA ALA A 266 23.79 12.34 -33.49
C ALA A 266 23.81 13.65 -32.70
N THR A 267 24.34 13.62 -31.48
CA THR A 267 24.47 14.79 -30.62
C THR A 267 25.94 14.97 -30.28
N GLU A 268 26.46 16.18 -30.50
CA GLU A 268 27.79 16.57 -30.07
C GLU A 268 27.81 16.60 -28.53
N LYS A 269 28.75 15.88 -27.93
CA LYS A 269 28.95 15.88 -26.48
C LYS A 269 30.27 16.57 -26.17
N GLU A 270 30.20 17.64 -25.40
CA GLU A 270 31.37 18.24 -24.77
C GLU A 270 31.85 17.33 -23.63
N VAL A 271 33.14 17.01 -23.63
CA VAL A 271 33.78 16.22 -22.58
C VAL A 271 34.81 17.10 -21.89
N ILE A 272 34.63 17.33 -20.59
CA ILE A 272 35.64 17.99 -19.75
C ILE A 272 36.71 16.94 -19.47
N ILE A 273 37.89 17.11 -20.08
CA ILE A 273 39.09 16.34 -19.77
C ILE A 273 39.78 17.07 -18.63
N MET A 274 39.88 16.45 -17.46
CA MET A 274 40.74 16.90 -16.35
C MET A 274 42.08 16.17 -16.39
#